data_AF-A0A8W8IND9-F1
#
_entry.id   AF-A0A8W8IND9-F1
#
_cell.length_a   1.000
_cell.length_b   1.000
_cell.length_c   1.000
_cell.angle_alpha   90.00
_cell.angle_beta   90.00
_cell.angle_gamma   90.00
#
_symmetry.space_group_name_H-M   'P 1'
#
loop_
_entity.id
_entity.type
_entity.pdbx_description
1 polymer ?
#
loop_
_entity_poly.entity_id
_entity_poly.type
_entity_poly.pdbx_seq_one_letter_code
_entity_poly.pdbx_strand_id
1 'polypeptide(L)'
;DKISDDAKDLEKMTNKQSLLLKKKDECMKKIRELGSLPSDAFEKYQSFNLKQLFKKLENCNQELKRYSHVNKKALDQFVNFSDQKEKLIKRKEELDSAHQSILDLMNSLDQRKYEAIQLTFKQVSKYFSEIFKKLAPQGHAQLVMKKGDTDQGEEEDSQDSVPLVEQFTGVGIKVSFTGNKAEMRDMQQLSGGQKSLVALTLIFAIQKCDPAPFYLFDEIDQALDSNHRKAVADMINELAGNAQFITTTFRPELLEHADKFYGVKFRNKVSHIECVSKEEAEDFVEDDTTHG
;
A
#
# COMPACT_ATOMS: atom_id res chain seq x y z
N ASP A 1 -4.28 -44.01 106.28
CA ASP A 1 -4.34 -42.61 105.82
C ASP A 1 -3.25 -42.26 104.81
N LYS A 2 -1.95 -42.28 105.14
CA LYS A 2 -0.86 -41.94 104.18
C LYS A 2 -0.92 -42.68 102.83
N ILE A 3 -1.17 -43.99 102.83
CA ILE A 3 -1.24 -44.81 101.60
C ILE A 3 -2.38 -44.38 100.66
N SER A 4 -3.50 -43.88 101.19
CA SER A 4 -4.63 -43.42 100.38
C SER A 4 -4.37 -42.04 99.77
N ASP A 5 -3.61 -41.18 100.43
CA ASP A 5 -3.21 -39.88 99.90
C ASP A 5 -2.12 -40.04 98.83
N ASP A 6 -1.15 -40.93 99.06
CA ASP A 6 -0.13 -41.28 98.07
C ASP A 6 -0.76 -41.86 96.78
N ALA A 7 -1.80 -42.70 96.90
CA ALA A 7 -2.53 -43.25 95.75
C ALA A 7 -3.27 -42.17 94.94
N LYS A 8 -3.91 -41.19 95.60
CA LYS A 8 -4.58 -40.06 94.93
C LYS A 8 -3.59 -39.14 94.23
N ASP A 9 -2.42 -38.93 94.82
CA ASP A 9 -1.38 -38.10 94.21
C ASP A 9 -0.71 -38.81 93.04
N LEU A 10 -0.53 -40.13 93.11
CA LEU A 10 -0.13 -40.95 91.96
C LEU A 10 -1.13 -40.83 90.82
N GLU A 11 -2.43 -40.92 91.09
CA GLU A 11 -3.49 -40.81 90.10
C GLU A 11 -3.51 -39.42 89.42
N LYS A 12 -3.36 -38.34 90.21
CA LYS A 12 -3.20 -36.97 89.68
C LYS A 12 -1.97 -36.85 88.78
N MET A 13 -0.85 -37.45 89.18
CA MET A 13 0.40 -37.41 88.41
C MET A 13 0.26 -38.19 87.10
N THR A 14 -0.39 -39.35 87.10
CA THR A 14 -0.69 -40.10 85.86
C THR A 14 -1.64 -39.33 84.93
N ASN A 15 -2.66 -38.66 85.47
CA ASN A 15 -3.57 -37.84 84.67
C ASN A 15 -2.84 -36.62 84.07
N LYS A 16 -1.95 -35.99 84.84
CA LYS A 16 -1.11 -34.89 84.36
C LYS A 16 -0.13 -35.37 83.28
N GLN A 17 0.47 -36.54 83.45
CA GLN A 17 1.35 -37.15 82.46
C GLN A 17 0.61 -37.46 81.16
N SER A 18 -0.59 -38.06 81.25
CA SER A 18 -1.45 -38.35 80.09
C SER A 18 -1.82 -37.08 79.33
N LEU A 19 -2.17 -35.99 80.02
CA LEU A 19 -2.47 -34.70 79.40
C LEU A 19 -1.25 -34.10 78.69
N LEU A 20 -0.06 -34.19 79.30
CA LEU A 20 1.17 -33.68 78.71
C LEU A 20 1.59 -34.50 77.48
N LEU A 21 1.38 -35.81 77.48
CA LEU A 21 1.60 -36.68 76.32
C LEU A 21 0.67 -36.29 75.17
N LYS A 22 -0.62 -36.09 75.42
CA LYS A 22 -1.57 -35.63 74.39
C LYS A 22 -1.15 -34.28 73.79
N LYS A 23 -0.76 -33.31 74.63
CA LYS A 23 -0.27 -32.01 74.17
C LYS A 23 1.01 -32.12 73.34
N LYS A 24 1.93 -33.02 73.71
CA LYS A 24 3.14 -33.30 72.92
C LYS A 24 2.77 -33.84 71.55
N ASP A 25 1.84 -34.78 71.47
CA ASP A 25 1.42 -35.38 70.21
C ASP A 25 0.71 -34.37 69.29
N GLU A 26 -0.12 -33.48 69.84
CA GLU A 26 -0.73 -32.38 69.10
C GLU A 26 0.31 -31.40 68.55
N CYS A 27 1.30 -31.02 69.35
CA CYS A 27 2.40 -30.16 68.90
C CYS A 27 3.22 -30.85 67.79
N MET A 28 3.48 -32.15 67.92
CA MET A 28 4.19 -32.92 66.90
C MET A 28 3.42 -33.01 65.58
N LYS A 29 2.08 -33.12 65.63
CA LYS A 29 1.23 -33.08 64.42
C LYS A 29 1.32 -31.72 63.73
N LYS A 30 1.18 -30.62 64.47
CA LYS A 30 1.30 -29.25 63.94
C LYS A 30 2.67 -28.99 63.31
N ILE A 31 3.74 -29.52 63.92
CA ILE A 31 5.09 -29.43 63.37
C ILE A 31 5.19 -30.16 62.03
N ARG A 32 4.58 -31.34 61.90
CA ARG A 32 4.56 -32.09 60.62
C ARG A 32 3.77 -31.35 59.54
N GLU A 33 2.66 -30.72 59.89
CA GLU A 33 1.85 -29.92 58.97
C GLU A 33 2.58 -28.68 58.45
N LEU A 34 3.53 -28.13 59.23
CA LEU A 34 4.38 -27.01 58.81
C LEU A 34 5.45 -27.38 57.77
N GLY A 35 5.61 -28.67 57.45
CA GLY A 35 6.54 -29.16 56.44
C GLY A 35 7.99 -29.25 56.94
N SER A 36 8.96 -29.04 56.04
CA SER A 36 10.39 -29.11 56.36
C SER A 36 10.82 -27.90 57.21
N LEU A 37 11.13 -28.15 58.48
CA LEU A 37 11.73 -27.15 59.34
C LEU A 37 13.19 -26.90 58.93
N PRO A 38 13.70 -25.66 59.06
CA PRO A 38 15.12 -25.38 58.90
C PRO A 38 15.97 -26.23 59.85
N SER A 39 17.14 -26.67 59.40
CA SER A 39 18.06 -27.53 60.16
C SER A 39 18.39 -26.96 61.55
N ASP A 40 18.52 -25.63 61.64
CA ASP A 40 18.91 -24.93 62.86
C ASP A 40 17.71 -24.58 63.77
N ALA A 41 16.49 -24.98 63.40
CA ALA A 41 15.28 -24.57 64.12
C ALA A 41 15.26 -25.08 65.57
N PHE A 42 15.85 -26.24 65.82
CA PHE A 42 15.93 -26.81 67.17
C PHE A 42 17.06 -26.18 67.99
N GLU A 43 18.18 -25.80 67.36
CA GLU A 43 19.32 -25.20 68.07
C GLU A 43 19.09 -23.72 68.40
N LYS A 44 18.48 -22.95 67.49
CA LYS A 44 18.26 -21.51 67.65
C LYS A 44 17.40 -21.11 68.85
N TYR A 45 16.49 -21.98 69.27
CA TYR A 45 15.50 -21.67 70.30
C TYR A 45 15.69 -22.48 71.60
N GLN A 46 16.69 -23.36 71.64
CA GLN A 46 16.97 -24.27 72.77
C GLN A 46 17.30 -23.53 74.08
N SER A 47 17.91 -22.35 74.00
CA SER A 47 18.36 -21.55 75.15
C SER A 47 17.27 -20.62 75.72
N PHE A 48 16.08 -20.54 75.10
CA PHE A 48 15.03 -19.62 75.51
C PHE A 48 14.09 -20.24 76.54
N ASN A 49 13.73 -19.47 77.56
CA ASN A 49 12.68 -19.88 78.51
C ASN A 49 11.29 -19.80 77.85
N LEU A 50 10.34 -20.61 78.31
CA LEU A 50 8.94 -20.65 77.86
C LEU A 50 8.32 -19.25 77.71
N LYS A 51 8.52 -18.35 78.67
CA LYS A 51 7.98 -16.97 78.60
C LYS A 51 8.54 -16.17 77.42
N GLN A 52 9.82 -16.34 77.10
CA GLN A 52 10.47 -15.64 75.99
C GLN A 52 10.02 -16.21 74.65
N LEU A 53 9.81 -17.54 74.57
CA LEU A 53 9.26 -18.20 73.39
C LEU A 53 7.83 -17.73 73.09
N PHE A 54 6.97 -17.66 74.10
CA PHE A 54 5.61 -17.14 73.92
C PHE A 54 5.59 -15.68 73.46
N LYS A 55 6.45 -14.81 74.01
CA LYS A 55 6.55 -13.42 73.57
C LYS A 55 7.03 -13.30 72.11
N LYS A 56 7.99 -14.13 71.69
CA LYS A 56 8.42 -14.18 70.28
C LYS A 56 7.32 -14.69 69.36
N LEU A 57 6.60 -15.73 69.78
CA LEU A 57 5.46 -16.28 69.04
C LEU A 57 4.35 -15.24 68.87
N GLU A 58 4.06 -14.47 69.91
CA GLU A 58 3.07 -13.39 69.86
C GLU A 58 3.50 -12.28 68.89
N ASN A 59 4.76 -11.84 68.95
CA ASN A 59 5.30 -10.85 68.00
C ASN A 59 5.24 -11.39 66.54
N CYS A 60 5.66 -12.62 66.30
CA CYS A 60 5.59 -13.24 64.97
C CYS A 60 4.14 -13.34 64.47
N ASN A 61 3.19 -13.67 65.34
CA ASN A 61 1.77 -13.68 65.00
C ASN A 61 1.21 -12.28 64.72
N GLN A 62 1.68 -11.25 65.41
CA GLN A 62 1.31 -9.86 65.11
C GLN A 62 1.84 -9.41 63.75
N GLU A 63 3.09 -9.75 63.41
CA GLU A 63 3.64 -9.48 62.07
C GLU A 63 2.90 -10.27 60.98
N LEU A 64 2.58 -11.55 61.21
CA LEU A 64 1.78 -12.35 60.28
C LEU A 64 0.39 -11.76 60.04
N LYS A 65 -0.26 -11.19 61.06
CA LYS A 65 -1.56 -10.52 60.92
C LYS A 65 -1.50 -9.30 60.01
N ARG A 66 -0.35 -8.59 59.92
CA ARG A 66 -0.18 -7.46 58.98
C ARG A 66 -0.20 -7.92 57.52
N TYR A 67 0.22 -9.16 57.26
CA TYR A 67 0.20 -9.80 55.94
C TYR A 67 -1.04 -10.68 55.74
N SER A 68 -2.22 -10.25 56.22
CA SER A 68 -3.47 -11.02 56.10
C SER A 68 -3.97 -11.19 54.66
N HIS A 69 -3.65 -10.25 53.76
CA HIS A 69 -4.13 -10.20 52.38
C HIS A 69 -3.02 -10.47 51.36
N VAL A 70 -2.27 -11.55 51.53
CA VAL A 70 -1.24 -11.96 50.56
C VAL A 70 -1.89 -12.70 49.40
N ASN A 71 -1.63 -12.22 48.18
CA ASN A 71 -2.04 -12.89 46.95
C ASN A 71 -1.21 -14.17 46.75
N LYS A 72 -1.79 -15.32 47.12
CA LYS A 72 -1.15 -16.64 46.95
C LYS A 72 -0.92 -17.03 45.49
N LYS A 73 -1.61 -16.40 44.52
CA LYS A 73 -1.46 -16.61 43.08
C LYS A 73 -0.43 -15.67 42.43
N ALA A 74 0.22 -14.80 43.20
CA ALA A 74 1.12 -13.79 42.67
C ALA A 74 2.29 -14.41 41.87
N LEU A 75 2.81 -15.55 42.32
CA LEU A 75 3.89 -16.25 41.63
C LEU A 75 3.43 -16.76 40.26
N ASP A 76 2.30 -17.48 40.20
CA ASP A 76 1.76 -18.02 38.94
C ASP A 76 1.38 -16.89 37.97
N GLN A 77 0.79 -15.81 38.48
CA GLN A 77 0.45 -14.62 37.69
C GLN A 77 1.69 -13.91 37.16
N PHE A 78 2.73 -13.78 37.97
CA PHE A 78 3.99 -13.17 37.56
C PHE A 78 4.63 -13.94 36.40
N VAL A 79 4.71 -15.27 36.49
CA VAL A 79 5.25 -16.11 35.43
C VAL A 79 4.42 -15.95 34.14
N ASN A 80 3.10 -16.09 34.22
CA ASN A 80 2.22 -15.98 33.05
C ASN A 80 2.28 -14.58 32.39
N PHE A 81 2.24 -13.50 33.18
CA PHE A 81 2.32 -12.14 32.64
C PHE A 81 3.72 -11.79 32.12
N SER A 82 4.77 -12.37 32.70
CA SER A 82 6.14 -12.24 32.17
C SER A 82 6.24 -12.87 30.78
N ASP A 83 5.72 -14.09 30.60
CA ASP A 83 5.70 -14.77 29.29
C ASP A 83 4.86 -14.00 28.25
N GLN A 84 3.71 -13.46 28.66
CA GLN A 84 2.87 -12.63 27.79
C GLN A 84 3.58 -11.34 27.37
N LYS A 85 4.24 -10.67 28.33
CA LYS A 85 5.02 -9.46 28.05
C LYS A 85 6.12 -9.74 27.03
N GLU A 86 6.86 -10.83 27.20
CA GLU A 86 7.93 -11.18 26.26
C GLU A 86 7.38 -11.44 24.84
N LYS A 87 6.25 -12.16 24.72
CA LYS A 87 5.58 -12.38 23.43
C LYS A 87 5.13 -11.08 22.77
N LEU A 88 4.58 -10.15 23.55
CA LEU A 88 4.13 -8.84 23.04
C LEU A 88 5.31 -7.97 22.60
N ILE A 89 6.42 -8.00 23.32
CA ILE A 89 7.65 -7.28 22.92
C ILE A 89 8.18 -7.81 21.61
N LYS A 90 8.29 -9.14 21.45
CA LYS A 90 8.73 -9.75 20.18
C LYS A 90 7.83 -9.36 19.01
N ARG A 91 6.50 -9.41 19.20
CA ARG A 91 5.55 -8.96 18.17
C ARG A 91 5.69 -7.48 17.83
N LYS A 92 5.98 -6.63 18.82
CA LYS A 92 6.22 -5.21 18.59
C LYS A 92 7.48 -5.02 17.73
N GLU A 93 8.58 -5.68 18.07
CA GLU A 93 9.84 -5.62 17.31
C GLU A 93 9.65 -6.11 15.86
N GLU A 94 8.90 -7.20 15.67
CA GLU A 94 8.52 -7.68 14.33
C GLU A 94 7.71 -6.65 13.55
N LEU A 95 6.75 -5.98 14.21
CA LEU A 95 5.89 -4.98 13.58
C LEU A 95 6.67 -3.70 13.23
N ASP A 96 7.57 -3.25 14.12
CA ASP A 96 8.45 -2.11 13.88
C ASP A 96 9.39 -2.40 12.70
N SER A 97 9.94 -3.62 12.61
CA SER A 97 10.77 -4.05 11.46
C SER A 97 9.97 -4.17 10.16
N ALA A 98 8.74 -4.68 10.22
CA ALA A 98 7.84 -4.75 9.06
C ALA A 98 7.44 -3.35 8.57
N HIS A 99 7.20 -2.41 9.49
CA HIS A 99 6.91 -1.02 9.16
C HIS A 99 8.07 -0.39 8.39
N GLN A 100 9.30 -0.55 8.88
CA GLN A 100 10.49 -0.06 8.17
C GLN A 100 10.64 -0.70 6.78
N SER A 101 10.40 -2.00 6.67
CA SER A 101 10.47 -2.72 5.39
C SER A 101 9.45 -2.21 4.37
N ILE A 102 8.25 -1.81 4.83
CA ILE A 102 7.22 -1.22 3.97
C ILE A 102 7.64 0.17 3.50
N LEU A 103 8.23 0.99 4.37
CA LEU A 103 8.75 2.31 3.99
C LEU A 103 9.87 2.19 2.94
N ASP A 104 10.80 1.25 3.13
CA ASP A 104 11.87 0.99 2.17
C ASP A 104 11.32 0.52 0.81
N LEU A 105 10.30 -0.35 0.84
CA LEU A 105 9.60 -0.80 -0.38
C LEU A 105 8.91 0.37 -1.07
N MET A 106 8.21 1.24 -0.33
CA MET A 106 7.54 2.42 -0.86
C MET A 106 8.53 3.33 -1.60
N ASN A 107 9.67 3.63 -0.96
CA ASN A 107 10.73 4.44 -1.56
C ASN A 107 11.28 3.81 -2.86
N SER A 108 11.48 2.49 -2.86
CA SER A 108 11.94 1.77 -4.06
C SER A 108 10.92 1.81 -5.20
N LEU A 109 9.62 1.72 -4.88
CA LEU A 109 8.54 1.80 -5.86
C LEU A 109 8.40 3.21 -6.42
N ASP A 110 8.56 4.24 -5.59
CA ASP A 110 8.51 5.63 -6.03
C ASP A 110 9.68 5.99 -6.96
N GLN A 111 10.89 5.52 -6.65
CA GLN A 111 12.02 5.66 -7.57
C GLN A 111 11.75 4.96 -8.91
N ARG A 112 11.27 3.72 -8.88
CA ARG A 112 10.94 2.96 -10.09
C ARG A 112 9.83 3.64 -10.91
N LYS A 113 8.83 4.21 -10.23
CA LYS A 113 7.74 5.00 -10.83
C LYS A 113 8.29 6.23 -11.54
N TYR A 114 9.20 6.97 -10.89
CA TYR A 114 9.83 8.16 -11.46
C TYR A 114 10.66 7.83 -12.70
N GLU A 115 11.50 6.80 -12.63
CA GLU A 115 12.31 6.35 -13.77
C GLU A 115 11.43 5.90 -14.95
N ALA A 116 10.35 5.16 -14.68
CA ALA A 116 9.39 4.73 -15.69
C ALA A 116 8.69 5.92 -16.37
N ILE A 117 8.27 6.93 -15.61
CA ILE A 117 7.66 8.15 -16.15
C ILE A 117 8.65 8.93 -17.02
N GLN A 118 9.90 9.10 -16.58
CA GLN A 118 10.91 9.79 -17.38
C GLN A 118 11.21 9.07 -18.69
N LEU A 119 11.35 7.73 -18.63
CA LEU A 119 11.65 6.92 -19.79
C LEU A 119 10.49 6.96 -20.80
N THR A 120 9.27 6.75 -20.34
CA THR A 120 8.07 6.81 -21.21
C THR A 120 7.87 8.21 -21.78
N PHE A 121 8.03 9.27 -20.99
CA PHE A 121 7.95 10.64 -21.50
C PHE A 121 9.01 10.94 -22.57
N LYS A 122 10.26 10.51 -22.36
CA LYS A 122 11.34 10.69 -23.34
C LYS A 122 11.04 9.95 -24.64
N GLN A 123 10.48 8.74 -24.54
CA GLN A 123 10.11 7.92 -25.69
C GLN A 123 8.94 8.53 -26.47
N VAL A 124 7.86 8.91 -25.77
CA VAL A 124 6.70 9.59 -26.38
C VAL A 124 7.10 10.92 -26.99
N SER A 125 7.94 11.72 -26.34
CA SER A 125 8.44 13.00 -26.88
C SER A 125 9.24 12.80 -28.16
N LYS A 126 10.10 11.77 -28.23
CA LYS A 126 10.83 11.42 -29.45
C LYS A 126 9.89 11.03 -30.60
N TYR A 127 8.95 10.11 -30.36
CA TYR A 127 8.00 9.68 -31.39
C TYR A 127 7.07 10.82 -31.81
N PHE A 128 6.67 11.68 -30.88
CA PHE A 128 5.85 12.84 -31.18
C PHE A 128 6.54 13.79 -32.16
N SER A 129 7.81 14.13 -31.94
CA SER A 129 8.57 14.96 -32.88
C SER A 129 8.77 14.29 -34.24
N GLU A 130 9.00 12.98 -34.27
CA GLU A 130 9.18 12.20 -35.52
C GLU A 130 7.89 12.15 -36.34
N ILE A 131 6.78 11.78 -35.71
CA ILE A 131 5.46 11.69 -36.35
C ILE A 131 4.99 13.07 -36.80
N PHE A 132 5.18 14.11 -35.98
CA PHE A 132 4.81 15.47 -36.36
C PHE A 132 5.52 15.91 -37.63
N LYS A 133 6.82 15.59 -37.74
CA LYS A 133 7.63 15.92 -38.92
C LYS A 133 7.20 15.14 -40.16
N LYS A 134 6.66 13.93 -40.01
CA LYS A 134 6.04 13.18 -41.12
C LYS A 134 4.72 13.83 -41.56
N LEU A 135 3.86 14.20 -40.61
CA LEU A 135 2.54 14.78 -40.89
C LEU A 135 2.61 16.24 -41.37
N ALA A 136 3.57 17.01 -40.89
CA ALA A 136 3.81 18.40 -41.27
C ALA A 136 5.32 18.61 -41.56
N PRO A 137 5.78 18.38 -42.80
CA PRO A 137 7.22 18.41 -43.15
C PRO A 137 7.95 19.72 -42.85
N GLN A 138 7.23 20.84 -42.85
CA GLN A 138 7.76 22.17 -42.55
C GLN A 138 7.65 22.55 -41.07
N GLY A 139 6.97 21.74 -40.25
CA GLY A 139 6.68 22.01 -38.85
C GLY A 139 7.58 21.25 -37.88
N HIS A 140 7.69 21.75 -36.65
CA HIS A 140 8.40 21.13 -35.53
C HIS A 140 7.53 21.16 -34.28
N ALA A 141 7.50 20.07 -33.52
CA ALA A 141 6.71 19.96 -32.30
C ALA A 141 7.51 19.26 -31.19
N GLN A 142 7.32 19.72 -29.95
CA GLN A 142 8.01 19.19 -28.78
C GLN A 142 7.06 19.13 -27.58
N LEU A 143 7.16 18.05 -26.81
CA LEU A 143 6.54 17.92 -25.50
C LEU A 143 7.46 18.48 -24.42
N VAL A 144 6.91 19.31 -23.54
CA VAL A 144 7.61 19.92 -22.41
C VAL A 144 6.93 19.49 -21.13
N MET A 145 7.68 18.83 -20.25
CA MET A 145 7.17 18.44 -18.94
C MET A 145 7.06 19.68 -18.06
N LYS A 146 5.87 19.97 -17.54
CA LYS A 146 5.64 21.08 -16.60
C LYS A 146 5.87 20.55 -15.19
N LYS A 147 6.77 21.23 -14.47
CA LYS A 147 6.96 21.06 -13.04
C LYS A 147 6.18 22.17 -12.34
N GLY A 148 5.53 21.85 -11.23
CA GLY A 148 4.99 22.88 -10.36
C GLY A 148 6.14 23.72 -9.81
N ASP A 149 5.96 25.04 -9.80
CA ASP A 149 6.70 25.87 -8.86
C ASP A 149 6.19 25.49 -7.47
N THR A 150 6.84 24.50 -6.86
CA THR A 150 6.93 24.48 -5.42
C THR A 150 7.85 25.64 -5.10
N ASP A 151 7.27 26.74 -4.58
CA ASP A 151 8.00 27.88 -4.06
C ASP A 151 9.29 27.39 -3.39
N GLN A 152 10.44 27.85 -3.90
CA GLN A 152 11.72 27.74 -3.23
C GLN A 152 11.77 28.72 -2.04
N GLY A 153 10.73 28.70 -1.22
CA GLY A 153 10.56 29.55 -0.07
C GLY A 153 9.85 28.74 1.00
N GLU A 154 10.60 28.45 2.05
CA GLU A 154 10.12 27.95 3.35
C GLU A 154 9.89 26.43 3.43
N GLU A 155 10.98 25.72 3.69
CA GLU A 155 11.19 24.83 4.87
C GLU A 155 12.14 23.69 4.52
N GLU A 156 13.46 23.94 4.67
CA GLU A 156 14.53 22.94 4.57
C GLU A 156 14.56 21.92 5.73
N ASP A 157 13.51 21.82 6.56
CA ASP A 157 13.53 21.01 7.79
C ASP A 157 12.42 19.94 7.89
N SER A 158 11.66 19.69 6.81
CA SER A 158 10.75 18.52 6.75
C SER A 158 11.40 17.40 5.93
N GLN A 159 11.82 16.33 6.59
CA GLN A 159 12.30 15.08 5.95
C GLN A 159 11.21 14.30 5.17
N ASP A 160 10.05 14.92 4.94
CA ASP A 160 9.03 14.40 4.03
C ASP A 160 9.32 14.97 2.64
N SER A 161 10.34 14.40 2.00
CA SER A 161 10.61 14.65 0.58
C SER A 161 9.36 14.29 -0.20
N VAL A 162 8.63 15.31 -0.66
CA VAL A 162 7.52 15.16 -1.60
C VAL A 162 7.98 14.22 -2.72
N PRO A 163 7.26 13.12 -3.02
CA PRO A 163 7.69 12.17 -4.03
C PRO A 163 8.03 12.92 -5.31
N LEU A 164 9.22 12.67 -5.90
CA LEU A 164 9.70 13.36 -7.11
C LEU A 164 8.70 13.37 -8.28
N VAL A 165 7.75 12.44 -8.28
CA VAL A 165 6.67 12.34 -9.26
C VAL A 165 5.57 13.39 -9.04
N GLU A 166 5.30 13.79 -7.79
CA GLU A 166 4.29 14.80 -7.45
C GLU A 166 4.73 16.22 -7.81
N GLN A 167 6.00 16.42 -8.16
CA GLN A 167 6.49 17.68 -8.73
C GLN A 167 5.92 17.96 -10.13
N PHE A 168 5.46 16.93 -10.86
CA PHE A 168 4.94 17.11 -12.22
C PHE A 168 3.47 17.58 -12.19
N THR A 169 3.22 18.78 -12.69
CA THR A 169 1.86 19.36 -12.77
C THR A 169 1.17 19.10 -14.10
N GLY A 170 1.92 18.70 -15.14
CA GLY A 170 1.35 18.30 -16.41
C GLY A 170 2.36 18.29 -17.55
N VAL A 171 1.84 18.22 -18.78
CA VAL A 171 2.63 18.27 -20.02
C VAL A 171 2.14 19.43 -20.88
N GLY A 172 3.07 20.30 -21.27
CA GLY A 172 2.86 21.34 -22.27
C GLY A 172 3.25 20.85 -23.66
N ILE A 173 2.56 21.34 -24.67
CA ILE A 173 2.86 21.06 -26.08
C ILE A 173 3.25 22.38 -26.74
N LYS A 174 4.44 22.41 -27.32
CA LYS A 174 4.95 23.54 -28.11
C LYS A 174 5.08 23.12 -29.56
N VAL A 175 4.39 23.83 -30.46
CA VAL A 175 4.40 23.50 -31.89
C VAL A 175 4.65 24.72 -32.77
N SER A 176 5.31 24.49 -33.90
CA SER A 176 5.49 25.46 -34.97
C SER A 176 5.15 24.77 -36.29
N PHE A 177 4.30 25.39 -37.09
CA PHE A 177 3.93 24.90 -38.43
C PHE A 177 4.75 25.56 -39.56
N THR A 178 5.53 26.60 -39.23
CA THR A 178 6.18 27.47 -40.21
C THR A 178 7.71 27.49 -40.04
N GLY A 179 8.41 26.43 -40.45
CA GLY A 179 9.87 26.37 -40.51
C GLY A 179 10.61 26.43 -39.16
N ASN A 180 11.89 26.02 -39.16
CA ASN A 180 12.69 25.80 -37.94
C ASN A 180 12.98 27.06 -37.12
N LYS A 181 12.72 28.27 -37.65
CA LYS A 181 13.00 29.56 -37.00
C LYS A 181 11.75 30.30 -36.50
N ALA A 182 10.55 29.80 -36.75
CA ALA A 182 9.35 30.46 -36.23
C ALA A 182 9.12 30.12 -34.76
N GLU A 183 8.56 31.09 -34.03
CA GLU A 183 8.22 30.95 -32.62
C GLU A 183 7.25 29.78 -32.42
N MET A 184 7.61 28.89 -31.48
CA MET A 184 6.72 27.83 -31.05
C MET A 184 5.52 28.44 -30.32
N ARG A 185 4.33 28.14 -30.81
CA ARG A 185 3.06 28.63 -30.27
C ARG A 185 2.47 27.62 -29.29
N ASP A 186 1.77 28.15 -28.30
CA ASP A 186 0.93 27.34 -27.43
C ASP A 186 -0.32 26.87 -28.16
N MET A 187 -0.86 25.72 -27.73
CA MET A 187 -2.04 25.08 -28.34
C MET A 187 -3.22 26.03 -28.56
N GLN A 188 -3.44 26.99 -27.65
CA GLN A 188 -4.56 27.94 -27.73
C GLN A 188 -4.53 28.82 -28.99
N GLN A 189 -3.34 29.09 -29.53
CA GLN A 189 -3.10 29.99 -30.67
C GLN A 189 -3.21 29.31 -32.05
N LEU A 190 -3.57 28.02 -32.08
CA LEU A 190 -3.66 27.21 -33.30
C LEU A 190 -5.07 27.21 -33.91
N SER A 191 -5.16 27.02 -35.22
CA SER A 191 -6.44 26.79 -35.91
C SER A 191 -7.06 25.43 -35.55
N GLY A 192 -8.35 25.24 -35.82
CA GLY A 192 -9.04 23.98 -35.54
C GLY A 192 -8.37 22.76 -36.16
N GLY A 193 -8.05 22.81 -37.45
CA GLY A 193 -7.35 21.71 -38.15
C GLY A 193 -5.92 21.47 -37.62
N GLN A 194 -5.20 22.53 -37.25
CA GLN A 194 -3.89 22.41 -36.62
C GLN A 194 -3.96 21.73 -35.25
N LYS A 195 -4.98 22.06 -34.45
CA LYS A 195 -5.24 21.40 -33.15
C LYS A 195 -5.54 19.92 -33.34
N SER A 196 -6.38 19.57 -34.32
CA SER A 196 -6.69 18.17 -34.63
C SER A 196 -5.45 17.40 -35.07
N LEU A 197 -4.59 17.98 -35.90
CA LEU A 197 -3.34 17.33 -36.32
C LEU A 197 -2.38 17.11 -35.15
N VAL A 198 -2.23 18.08 -34.25
CA VAL A 198 -1.40 17.94 -33.04
C VAL A 198 -1.95 16.84 -32.12
N ALA A 199 -3.27 16.78 -31.95
CA ALA A 199 -3.91 15.74 -31.15
C ALA A 199 -3.69 14.33 -31.75
N LEU A 200 -3.89 14.17 -33.06
CA LEU A 200 -3.63 12.91 -33.76
C LEU A 200 -2.16 12.51 -33.67
N THR A 201 -1.24 13.46 -33.82
CA THR A 201 0.20 13.23 -33.64
C THR A 201 0.50 12.67 -32.26
N LEU A 202 -0.10 13.24 -31.20
CA LEU A 202 0.09 12.77 -29.83
C LEU A 202 -0.47 11.36 -29.64
N ILE A 203 -1.65 11.07 -30.18
CA ILE A 203 -2.25 9.74 -30.12
C ILE A 203 -1.33 8.73 -30.81
N PHE A 204 -0.90 8.98 -32.04
CA PHE A 204 0.03 8.09 -32.75
C PHE A 204 1.37 7.92 -32.04
N ALA A 205 1.88 8.96 -31.36
CA ALA A 205 3.13 8.87 -30.58
C ALA A 205 2.98 7.95 -29.37
N ILE A 206 1.83 8.01 -28.68
CA ILE A 206 1.50 7.11 -27.59
C ILE A 206 1.33 5.69 -28.12
N GLN A 207 0.61 5.50 -29.23
CA GLN A 207 0.39 4.19 -29.86
C GLN A 207 1.71 3.54 -30.32
N LYS A 208 2.67 4.31 -30.85
CA LYS A 208 4.01 3.77 -31.17
C LYS A 208 4.82 3.40 -29.93
N CYS A 209 4.56 4.04 -28.79
CA CYS A 209 5.23 3.73 -27.53
C CYS A 209 4.65 2.48 -26.86
N ASP A 210 3.32 2.34 -26.89
CA ASP A 210 2.59 1.23 -26.31
C ASP A 210 1.46 0.79 -27.27
N PRO A 211 1.74 -0.16 -28.17
CA PRO A 211 0.79 -0.59 -29.19
C PRO A 211 -0.35 -1.42 -28.59
N ALA A 212 -1.58 -1.06 -28.94
CA ALA A 212 -2.80 -1.75 -28.57
C ALA A 212 -3.24 -2.69 -29.72
N PRO A 213 -4.01 -3.75 -29.42
CA PRO A 213 -4.42 -4.72 -30.43
C PRO A 213 -5.34 -4.13 -31.52
N PHE A 214 -6.14 -3.11 -31.20
CA PHE A 214 -7.01 -2.44 -32.16
C PHE A 214 -7.23 -0.96 -31.82
N TYR A 215 -7.57 -0.18 -32.86
CA TYR A 215 -7.89 1.24 -32.78
C TYR A 215 -9.15 1.55 -33.58
N LEU A 216 -10.04 2.36 -33.01
CA LEU A 216 -11.25 2.86 -33.64
C LEU A 216 -11.16 4.39 -33.74
N PHE A 217 -11.23 4.91 -34.96
CA PHE A 217 -11.25 6.34 -35.24
C PHE A 217 -12.61 6.74 -35.83
N ASP A 218 -13.24 7.73 -35.22
CA ASP A 218 -14.55 8.23 -35.67
C ASP A 218 -14.39 9.62 -36.27
N GLU A 219 -14.55 9.74 -37.60
CA GLU A 219 -14.49 11.01 -38.36
C GLU A 219 -13.30 11.93 -38.04
N ILE A 220 -12.13 11.34 -37.76
CA ILE A 220 -10.94 12.07 -37.29
C ILE A 220 -10.37 13.07 -38.31
N ASP A 221 -10.78 12.96 -39.55
CA ASP A 221 -10.28 13.65 -40.72
C ASP A 221 -11.16 14.84 -41.15
N GLN A 222 -12.30 15.04 -40.49
CA GLN A 222 -13.27 16.10 -40.81
C GLN A 222 -12.66 17.50 -40.76
N ALA A 223 -11.76 17.75 -39.80
CA ALA A 223 -11.13 19.05 -39.58
C ALA A 223 -9.79 19.23 -40.35
N LEU A 224 -9.36 18.22 -41.10
CA LEU A 224 -8.09 18.22 -41.83
C LEU A 224 -8.29 18.63 -43.30
N ASP A 225 -7.27 19.23 -43.91
CA ASP A 225 -7.21 19.46 -45.35
C ASP A 225 -6.79 18.18 -46.10
N SER A 226 -6.92 18.17 -47.43
CA SER A 226 -6.62 16.98 -48.25
C SER A 226 -5.18 16.47 -48.10
N ASN A 227 -4.20 17.38 -47.98
CA ASN A 227 -2.80 17.02 -47.82
C ASN A 227 -2.53 16.32 -46.48
N HIS A 228 -3.08 16.86 -45.37
CA HIS A 228 -2.92 16.24 -44.06
C HIS A 228 -3.74 14.96 -43.93
N ARG A 229 -4.92 14.86 -44.57
CA ARG A 229 -5.69 13.61 -44.64
C ARG A 229 -4.90 12.50 -45.29
N LYS A 230 -4.28 12.77 -46.45
CA LYS A 230 -3.42 11.81 -47.11
C LYS A 230 -2.26 11.36 -46.23
N ALA A 231 -1.57 12.30 -45.57
CA ALA A 231 -0.49 11.97 -44.65
C ALA A 231 -0.95 11.12 -43.44
N VAL A 232 -2.17 11.34 -42.93
CA VAL A 232 -2.77 10.50 -41.88
C VAL A 232 -3.11 9.12 -42.41
N ALA A 233 -3.66 9.01 -43.63
CA ALA A 233 -3.96 7.73 -44.26
C ALA A 233 -2.69 6.88 -44.48
N ASP A 234 -1.62 7.50 -44.99
CA ASP A 234 -0.30 6.87 -45.15
C ASP A 234 0.25 6.37 -43.80
N MET A 235 0.09 7.16 -42.73
CA MET A 235 0.54 6.79 -41.38
C MET A 235 -0.26 5.61 -40.81
N ILE A 236 -1.59 5.61 -40.98
CA ILE A 236 -2.44 4.51 -40.53
C ILE A 236 -2.05 3.23 -41.25
N ASN A 237 -1.78 3.30 -42.56
CA ASN A 237 -1.32 2.16 -43.34
C ASN A 237 0.04 1.61 -42.84
N GLU A 238 1.01 2.48 -42.51
CA GLU A 238 2.29 2.08 -41.89
C GLU A 238 2.06 1.34 -40.56
N LEU A 239 1.11 1.82 -39.75
CA LEU A 239 0.82 1.25 -38.43
C LEU A 239 -0.06 0.00 -38.49
N ALA A 240 -0.88 -0.17 -39.53
CA ALA A 240 -1.80 -1.29 -39.72
C ALA A 240 -1.10 -2.65 -39.80
N GLY A 241 0.20 -2.68 -40.14
CA GLY A 241 1.01 -3.90 -40.08
C GLY A 241 1.15 -4.49 -38.67
N ASN A 242 0.96 -3.69 -37.61
CA ASN A 242 1.16 -4.11 -36.22
C ASN A 242 -0.12 -4.09 -35.36
N ALA A 243 -1.19 -3.41 -35.80
CA ALA A 243 -2.44 -3.28 -35.06
C ALA A 243 -3.64 -3.17 -36.00
N GLN A 244 -4.83 -3.56 -35.53
CA GLN A 244 -6.05 -3.45 -36.34
C GLN A 244 -6.60 -2.01 -36.29
N PHE A 245 -6.89 -1.42 -37.45
CA PHE A 245 -7.54 -0.10 -37.53
C PHE A 245 -8.96 -0.22 -38.08
N ILE A 246 -9.90 0.49 -37.45
CA ILE A 246 -11.26 0.70 -37.91
C ILE A 246 -11.47 2.21 -37.95
N THR A 247 -11.85 2.77 -39.09
CA THR A 247 -12.10 4.20 -39.23
C THR A 247 -13.43 4.45 -39.90
N THR A 248 -14.15 5.48 -39.47
CA THR A 248 -15.28 6.07 -40.19
C THR A 248 -14.80 7.36 -40.86
N THR A 249 -15.31 7.65 -42.05
CA THR A 249 -14.92 8.85 -42.82
C THR A 249 -15.97 9.15 -43.87
N PHE A 250 -16.08 10.44 -44.23
CA PHE A 250 -16.79 10.94 -45.42
C PHE A 250 -15.81 11.53 -46.45
N ARG A 251 -14.53 11.14 -46.40
CA ARG A 251 -13.46 11.69 -47.25
C ARG A 251 -12.72 10.55 -47.96
N PRO A 252 -12.35 10.74 -49.24
CA PRO A 252 -11.85 9.65 -50.06
C PRO A 252 -10.42 9.24 -49.66
N GLU A 253 -9.63 10.13 -49.07
CA GLU A 253 -8.20 9.89 -48.83
C GLU A 253 -7.93 8.70 -47.87
N LEU A 254 -8.81 8.45 -46.90
CA LEU A 254 -8.67 7.30 -45.98
C LEU A 254 -9.09 5.96 -46.62
N LEU A 255 -9.89 5.99 -47.69
CA LEU A 255 -10.33 4.78 -48.41
C LEU A 255 -9.20 4.15 -49.24
N GLU A 256 -8.19 4.94 -49.62
CA GLU A 256 -7.11 4.50 -50.54
C GLU A 256 -6.37 3.26 -50.01
N HIS A 257 -6.17 3.17 -48.68
CA HIS A 257 -5.38 2.13 -48.00
C HIS A 257 -6.22 1.11 -47.22
N ALA A 258 -7.54 1.12 -47.35
CA ALA A 258 -8.40 0.21 -46.59
C ALA A 258 -8.50 -1.18 -47.24
N ASP A 259 -8.44 -2.24 -46.41
CA ASP A 259 -8.58 -3.63 -46.86
C ASP A 259 -10.04 -4.05 -47.07
N LYS A 260 -10.97 -3.50 -46.28
CA LYS A 260 -12.40 -3.84 -46.29
C LYS A 260 -13.24 -2.60 -46.05
N PHE A 261 -14.36 -2.54 -46.76
CA PHE A 261 -15.31 -1.41 -46.71
C PHE A 261 -16.65 -1.90 -46.17
N TYR A 262 -17.22 -1.14 -45.24
CA TYR A 262 -18.54 -1.43 -44.66
C TYR A 262 -19.43 -0.21 -44.85
N GLY A 263 -20.60 -0.42 -45.44
CA GLY A 263 -21.64 0.59 -45.61
C GLY A 263 -22.75 0.41 -44.59
N VAL A 264 -23.18 1.50 -43.95
CA VAL A 264 -24.35 1.50 -43.05
C VAL A 264 -25.55 2.08 -43.80
N LYS A 265 -26.62 1.30 -43.92
CA LYS A 265 -27.86 1.71 -44.58
C LYS A 265 -28.99 1.81 -43.54
N PHE A 266 -29.73 2.91 -43.56
CA PHE A 266 -30.92 3.09 -42.74
C PHE A 266 -32.19 2.97 -43.60
N ARG A 267 -33.00 1.93 -43.38
CA ARG A 267 -34.27 1.71 -44.10
C ARG A 267 -35.33 1.20 -43.13
N ASN A 268 -36.59 1.60 -43.33
CA ASN A 268 -37.72 1.15 -42.50
C ASN A 268 -37.51 1.33 -40.98
N LYS A 269 -36.81 2.40 -40.56
CA LYS A 269 -36.42 2.67 -39.16
C LYS A 269 -35.47 1.63 -38.53
N VAL A 270 -34.73 0.87 -39.34
CA VAL A 270 -33.72 -0.11 -38.90
C VAL A 270 -32.39 0.16 -39.61
N SER A 271 -31.28 0.03 -38.88
CA SER A 271 -29.91 0.15 -39.41
C SER A 271 -29.36 -1.23 -39.77
N HIS A 272 -28.82 -1.34 -40.98
CA HIS A 272 -28.16 -2.55 -41.48
C HIS A 272 -26.72 -2.22 -41.89
N ILE A 273 -25.79 -3.14 -41.62
CA ILE A 273 -24.39 -3.04 -42.04
C ILE A 273 -24.10 -4.11 -43.09
N GLU A 274 -23.51 -3.72 -44.21
CA GLU A 274 -23.18 -4.60 -45.32
C GLU A 274 -21.73 -4.35 -45.76
N CYS A 275 -21.04 -5.40 -46.22
CA CYS A 275 -19.75 -5.22 -46.87
C CYS A 275 -20.00 -4.66 -48.28
N VAL A 276 -19.34 -3.56 -48.61
CA VAL A 276 -19.44 -2.91 -49.92
C VAL A 276 -18.13 -3.03 -50.68
N SER A 277 -18.18 -2.88 -52.00
CA SER A 277 -16.98 -2.80 -52.83
C SER A 277 -16.28 -1.45 -52.67
N LYS A 278 -15.00 -1.36 -53.08
CA LYS A 278 -14.25 -0.11 -53.07
C LYS A 278 -14.91 0.95 -53.97
N GLU A 279 -15.34 0.55 -55.17
CA GLU A 279 -16.02 1.43 -56.13
C GLU A 279 -17.29 2.04 -55.53
N GLU A 280 -18.16 1.23 -54.91
CA GLU A 280 -19.37 1.73 -54.23
C GLU A 280 -19.06 2.67 -53.05
N ALA A 281 -17.94 2.47 -52.35
CA ALA A 281 -17.51 3.34 -51.27
C ALA A 281 -16.95 4.68 -51.77
N GLU A 282 -16.18 4.65 -52.86
CA GLU A 282 -15.65 5.85 -53.53
C GLU A 282 -16.80 6.68 -54.13
N ASP A 283 -17.74 6.04 -54.85
CA ASP A 283 -18.92 6.69 -55.42
C ASP A 283 -19.76 7.40 -54.35
N PHE A 284 -19.98 6.74 -53.18
CA PHE A 284 -20.73 7.34 -52.07
C PHE A 284 -20.08 8.61 -51.54
N VAL A 285 -18.75 8.63 -51.45
CA VAL A 285 -18.01 9.78 -50.93
C VAL A 285 -17.91 10.90 -51.97
N GLU A 286 -17.79 10.57 -53.26
CA GLU A 286 -17.76 11.56 -54.35
C GLU A 286 -19.15 12.21 -54.54
N ASP A 287 -20.24 11.43 -54.55
CA ASP A 287 -21.61 11.94 -54.70
C ASP A 287 -21.99 12.95 -53.59
N ASP A 288 -21.58 12.68 -52.35
CA ASP A 288 -21.83 13.56 -51.19
C ASP A 288 -21.06 14.89 -51.31
N THR A 289 -19.91 14.91 -52.01
CA THR A 289 -19.19 16.17 -52.29
C THR A 289 -19.82 17.00 -53.40
N THR A 290 -20.62 16.39 -54.28
CA THR A 290 -21.33 17.07 -55.39
C THR A 290 -22.77 17.49 -55.07
N HIS A 291 -23.39 16.91 -54.05
CA HIS A 291 -24.80 17.17 -53.69
C HIS A 291 -25.03 17.75 -52.27
N GLY A 292 -23.95 18.16 -51.58
CA GLY A 292 -24.00 18.95 -50.34
C GLY A 292 -24.06 20.47 -50.56
#